data_AF-A0A838HFH3-F1
#
_entry.id   AF-A0A838HFH3-F1
#
_cell.length_a   1.000
_cell.length_b   1.000
_cell.length_c   1.000
_cell.angle_alpha   90.00
_cell.angle_beta   90.00
_cell.angle_gamma   90.00
#
_symmetry.space_group_name_H-M   'P 1'
#
loop_
_entity.id
_entity.type
_entity.pdbx_description
1 polymer ?
#
loop_
_entity_poly.entity_id
_entity_poly.type
_entity_poly.pdbx_seq_one_letter_code
_entity_poly.pdbx_strand_id
1 'polypeptide(L)'
;MSMDVAEAGDRFGFSLGAGDFDLDGRSDLVVGVPLETVRTVSAGALNVLYGSSTGLSAAGDQLWHQNRTGVPEAAESNDAFGVALTD
;
A
#
# COMPACT_ATOMS: atom_id res chain seq x y z
N MET A 1 10.92 1.73 11.94
CA MET A 1 10.13 1.08 10.86
C MET A 1 11.14 0.75 9.77
N SER A 2 11.28 -0.52 9.40
CA SER A 2 12.07 -0.88 8.23
C SER A 2 11.36 -0.25 7.04
N MET A 3 12.01 0.66 6.33
CA MET A 3 11.57 0.96 4.98
C MET A 3 11.99 -0.25 4.17
N ASP A 4 11.03 -1.13 3.85
CA ASP A 4 11.27 -2.14 2.83
C ASP A 4 11.59 -1.45 1.51
N VAL A 5 12.48 -2.08 0.75
CA VAL A 5 12.98 -1.58 -0.53
C VAL A 5 12.30 -2.37 -1.62
N ALA A 6 11.90 -1.74 -2.72
CA ALA A 6 11.31 -2.45 -3.86
C ALA A 6 12.18 -3.64 -4.30
N GLU A 7 11.58 -4.82 -4.30
CA GLU A 7 12.14 -6.11 -4.68
C GLU A 7 11.64 -6.52 -6.08
N ALA A 8 12.44 -7.37 -6.75
CA ALA A 8 12.06 -7.88 -8.05
C ALA A 8 10.90 -8.88 -7.90
N GLY A 9 9.69 -8.47 -8.25
CA GLY A 9 8.52 -9.34 -8.26
C GLY A 9 7.34 -8.84 -7.41
N ASP A 10 7.47 -7.73 -6.70
CA ASP A 10 6.43 -7.20 -5.79
C ASP A 10 5.13 -6.80 -6.50
N ARG A 11 5.24 -6.52 -7.81
CA ARG A 11 4.15 -6.06 -8.67
C ARG A 11 3.54 -4.75 -8.19
N PHE A 12 4.36 -3.78 -7.80
CA PHE A 12 3.90 -2.41 -7.57
C PHE A 12 3.07 -1.91 -8.75
N GLY A 13 1.85 -1.41 -8.48
CA GLY A 13 0.93 -0.97 -9.53
C GLY A 13 0.03 -2.08 -10.06
N PHE A 14 -0.07 -3.22 -9.38
CA PHE A 14 -0.95 -4.32 -9.80
C PHE A 14 -2.43 -3.93 -9.81
N SER A 15 -2.86 -3.16 -8.80
CA SER A 15 -4.18 -2.53 -8.73
C SER A 15 -4.05 -1.08 -8.28
N LEU A 16 -5.00 -0.23 -8.69
CA LEU A 16 -5.05 1.18 -8.32
C LEU A 16 -6.44 1.53 -7.80
N GLY A 17 -6.49 2.42 -6.82
CA GLY A 17 -7.72 3.06 -6.32
C GLY A 17 -7.44 4.52 -6.02
N ALA A 18 -8.44 5.39 -6.18
CA ALA A 18 -8.28 6.82 -5.97
C ALA A 18 -9.45 7.40 -5.15
N GLY A 19 -9.13 8.27 -4.22
CA GLY A 19 -10.10 8.85 -3.28
C GLY A 19 -9.45 9.85 -2.36
N ASP A 20 -10.22 10.61 -1.60
CA ASP A 20 -9.70 11.51 -0.56
C ASP A 20 -9.70 10.73 0.77
N PHE A 21 -8.59 10.07 1.09
CA PHE A 21 -8.51 9.13 2.22
C PHE A 21 -8.07 9.81 3.52
N ASP A 22 -7.41 10.97 3.44
CA ASP A 22 -7.03 11.78 4.61
C ASP A 22 -7.95 12.99 4.87
N LEU A 23 -8.96 13.19 4.01
CA LEU A 23 -10.00 14.22 4.11
C LEU A 23 -9.47 15.65 3.99
N ASP A 24 -8.41 15.83 3.19
CA ASP A 24 -7.81 17.15 2.93
C ASP A 24 -8.45 17.88 1.73
N GLY A 25 -9.38 17.23 1.02
CA GLY A 25 -10.06 17.75 -0.15
C GLY A 25 -9.32 17.49 -1.47
N ARG A 26 -8.29 16.63 -1.48
CA ARG A 26 -7.51 16.24 -2.66
C ARG A 26 -7.59 14.74 -2.86
N SER A 27 -7.53 14.31 -4.12
CA SER A 27 -7.47 12.88 -4.41
C SER A 27 -6.08 12.33 -4.14
N ASP A 28 -6.06 11.26 -3.36
CA ASP A 28 -4.94 10.38 -3.08
C ASP A 28 -4.93 9.19 -4.05
N LEU A 29 -3.81 8.47 -4.09
CA LEU A 29 -3.64 7.25 -4.85
C LEU A 29 -3.25 6.10 -3.92
N VAL A 30 -4.03 5.02 -3.97
CA VAL A 30 -3.67 3.73 -3.37
C VAL A 30 -3.14 2.82 -4.45
N VAL A 31 -1.96 2.26 -4.22
CA VAL A 31 -1.26 1.35 -5.12
C VAL A 31 -1.14 -0.02 -4.48
N GLY A 32 -1.71 -1.04 -5.11
CA GLY A 32 -1.58 -2.43 -4.70
C GLY A 32 -0.20 -3.01 -5.06
N VAL A 33 0.37 -3.73 -4.10
CA VAL A 33 1.68 -4.40 -4.19
C VAL A 33 1.52 -5.84 -3.68
N PRO A 34 0.80 -6.71 -4.39
CA PRO A 34 0.27 -7.97 -3.84
C PRO A 34 1.33 -9.01 -3.48
N LEU A 35 2.57 -8.85 -3.94
CA LEU A 35 3.66 -9.76 -3.63
C LEU A 35 4.74 -9.15 -2.72
N GLU A 36 4.48 -7.98 -2.14
CA GLU A 36 5.38 -7.33 -1.17
C GLU A 36 5.75 -8.29 -0.04
N THR A 37 7.05 -8.39 0.23
CA THR A 37 7.59 -9.15 1.37
C THR A 37 7.44 -8.34 2.65
N VAL A 38 6.60 -8.82 3.56
CA VAL A 38 6.46 -8.25 4.90
C VAL A 38 7.31 -9.08 5.86
N ARG A 39 8.48 -8.56 6.25
CA ARG A 39 9.55 -9.27 6.99
C ARG A 39 10.14 -10.47 6.23
N THR A 40 9.43 -11.58 6.18
CA THR A 40 9.89 -12.84 5.56
C THR A 40 8.79 -13.52 4.75
N VAL A 41 7.63 -12.89 4.62
CA VAL A 41 6.42 -13.48 4.01
C VAL A 41 5.94 -12.57 2.90
N SER A 42 5.80 -13.11 1.68
CA SER A 42 5.12 -12.42 0.58
C SER A 42 3.61 -12.44 0.84
N ALA A 43 3.12 -11.37 1.45
CA ALA A 43 1.73 -11.21 1.91
C ALA A 43 1.01 -10.08 1.16
N GLY A 44 1.78 -9.19 0.55
CA GLY A 44 1.27 -8.02 -0.15
C GLY A 44 1.13 -6.79 0.73
N ALA A 45 1.03 -5.64 0.07
CA ALA A 45 0.91 -4.34 0.69
C ALA A 45 0.08 -3.37 -0.16
N LEU A 46 -0.26 -2.23 0.43
CA LEU A 46 -0.78 -1.04 -0.24
C LEU A 46 0.16 0.12 0.03
N ASN A 47 0.60 0.85 -1.00
CA ASN A 47 1.23 2.14 -0.82
C ASN A 47 0.22 3.27 -1.07
N VAL A 48 0.14 4.23 -0.16
CA VAL A 48 -0.75 5.39 -0.27
C VAL A 48 0.08 6.65 -0.52
N LEU A 49 -0.12 7.26 -1.68
CA LEU A 49 0.45 8.57 -2.02
C LEU A 49 -0.62 9.63 -1.83
N TYR A 50 -0.33 10.61 -0.99
CA TYR A 50 -1.28 11.68 -0.69
C TYR A 50 -1.29 12.78 -1.75
N GLY A 51 -2.47 13.31 -2.04
CA GLY A 51 -2.67 14.47 -2.87
C GLY A 51 -2.06 15.73 -2.24
N SER A 52 -1.63 16.66 -3.09
CA SER A 52 -1.16 17.98 -2.65
C SER A 52 -1.56 19.06 -3.65
N SER A 53 -1.27 20.33 -3.35
CA SER A 53 -1.47 21.45 -4.28
C SER A 53 -0.69 21.31 -5.59
N THR A 54 0.33 20.45 -5.63
CA THR A 54 1.18 20.22 -6.80
C THR A 54 1.03 18.82 -7.39
N GLY A 55 0.03 18.04 -6.96
CA GLY A 55 -0.19 16.65 -7.39
C GLY A 55 0.17 15.63 -6.30
N LEU A 56 0.33 14.36 -6.68
CA LEU A 56 0.68 13.28 -5.75
C LEU A 56 2.07 13.50 -5.14
N SER A 57 2.20 13.22 -3.85
CA SER A 57 3.44 13.32 -3.08
C SER A 57 3.83 11.97 -2.51
N ALA A 58 5.11 11.60 -2.67
CA ALA A 58 5.71 10.50 -1.92
C ALA A 58 6.21 10.94 -0.53
N ALA A 59 6.25 12.25 -0.26
CA ALA A 59 6.59 12.73 1.08
C ALA A 59 5.44 12.42 2.03
N GLY A 60 5.70 11.57 3.02
CA GLY A 60 4.70 11.13 4.01
C GLY A 60 3.79 10.01 3.50
N ASP A 61 4.20 9.29 2.44
CA ASP A 61 3.48 8.10 1.98
C ASP A 61 3.37 7.04 3.08
N GLN A 62 2.37 6.18 2.95
CA GLN A 62 2.13 5.10 3.91
C GLN A 62 2.10 3.75 3.22
N LEU A 63 2.98 2.87 3.69
CA LEU A 63 2.90 1.44 3.39
C LEU A 63 1.98 0.75 4.41
N TRP A 64 0.90 0.16 3.92
CA TRP A 64 -0.04 -0.63 4.71
C TRP A 64 0.12 -2.11 4.37
N HIS A 65 0.33 -2.91 5.41
CA HIS A 65 0.42 -4.37 5.34
C HIS A 65 -0.19 -4.98 6.61
N GLN A 66 -0.54 -6.27 6.60
CA GLN A 66 -1.24 -6.91 7.72
C GLN A 66 -0.46 -6.93 9.06
N ASN A 67 0.88 -6.90 9.04
CA ASN A 67 1.67 -6.77 10.28
C ASN A 67 1.64 -5.35 10.92
N ARG A 68 0.79 -4.43 10.44
CA ARG A 68 0.62 -3.10 11.04
C ARG A 68 -0.38 -3.19 12.20
N THR A 69 -0.05 -2.56 13.32
CA THR A 69 -0.94 -2.48 14.50
C THR A 69 -2.31 -1.94 14.09
N GLY A 70 -3.36 -2.73 14.33
CA GLY A 70 -4.75 -2.37 13.97
C GLY A 70 -5.28 -3.04 12.70
N VAL A 71 -4.46 -3.79 11.95
CA VAL A 71 -4.94 -4.73 10.94
C VAL A 71 -5.13 -6.10 11.61
N PRO A 72 -6.34 -6.70 11.57
CA PRO A 72 -6.56 -8.04 12.11
C PRO A 72 -5.73 -9.08 11.36
N GLU A 73 -5.28 -10.11 12.10
CA GLU A 73 -4.50 -11.26 11.60
C GLU A 73 -3.05 -10.93 11.20
N ALA A 74 -2.18 -11.95 11.19
CA ALA A 74 -0.78 -11.79 10.82
C ALA A 74 -0.61 -12.04 9.32
N ALA A 75 0.37 -11.39 8.69
CA ALA A 75 0.70 -11.61 7.28
C ALA A 75 0.97 -13.09 6.97
N GLU A 76 0.11 -13.74 6.18
CA GLU A 76 0.31 -15.11 5.69
C GLU A 76 0.70 -15.12 4.20
N SER A 77 1.35 -16.19 3.74
CA SER A 77 1.69 -16.32 2.32
C SER A 77 0.42 -16.43 1.47
N ASN A 78 0.30 -15.58 0.46
CA ASN A 78 -0.82 -15.51 -0.50
C ASN A 78 -2.14 -14.92 0.01
N ASP A 79 -2.15 -14.15 1.10
CA ASP A 79 -3.34 -13.38 1.50
C ASP A 79 -3.79 -12.35 0.46
N ALA A 80 -2.91 -12.07 -0.52
CA ALA A 80 -3.20 -11.25 -1.70
C ALA A 80 -3.66 -9.83 -1.32
N PHE A 81 -3.11 -9.29 -0.23
CA PHE A 81 -3.42 -7.93 0.20
C PHE A 81 -3.01 -6.94 -0.90
N GLY A 82 -3.96 -6.12 -1.35
CA GLY A 82 -3.74 -5.24 -2.51
C GLY A 82 -3.84 -5.90 -3.89
N VAL A 83 -4.49 -7.06 -4.02
CA VAL A 83 -4.80 -7.66 -5.34
C VAL A 83 -6.02 -7.04 -6.02
N ALA A 84 -6.95 -6.48 -5.24
CA ALA A 84 -8.13 -5.79 -5.74
C ALA A 84 -8.43 -4.58 -4.85
N LEU A 85 -8.68 -3.45 -5.50
CA LEU A 85 -9.20 -2.23 -4.88
C LEU A 85 -10.57 -1.99 -5.52
N THR A 86 -11.58 -1.74 -4.71
CA THR A 86 -12.94 -1.41 -5.17
C THR A 86 -13.27 -0.02 -4.67
N ASP A 87 -13.66 0.87 -5.57
CA ASP A 87 -14.16 2.21 -5.26
C ASP A 87 -15.59 2.19 -4.69
#